data_AF-A0AAD4PE74-F1
#
_entry.id   AF-A0AAD4PE74-F1
#
_cell.length_a   1.000
_cell.length_b   1.000
_cell.length_c   1.000
_cell.angle_alpha   90.00
_cell.angle_beta   90.00
_cell.angle_gamma   90.00
#
_symmetry.space_group_name_H-M   'P 1'
#
loop_
_entity.id
_entity.type
_entity.pdbx_description
1 polymer ?
#
loop_
_entity_poly.entity_id
_entity_poly.type
_entity_poly.pdbx_seq_one_letter_code
_entity_poly.pdbx_strand_id
1 'polypeptide(L)'
;MIPISGDVSDVNLGITDKELINEMCGEIDFIINSAATTRFDERYDVAMDINAFGPLNVLNFAKRCSKLKLLLHVSTGTRLGVLEEAAIEMGTTIEGAKASCLDIEGEMKLIEEAKKQLHAQNVNQNEFTSTLRDLGIQRANFHGWPDTYSYTKAIGEMNLGYFNNSKNIHIIILRPSIISSTHKDPFPGWMEGVKTLDAIFVPYAKRKLNIVLCDPNVILDVIPGDMVVNSMLAAMAADAQNECNKLSIYH
;
A
#
# COMPACT_ATOMS: atom_id res chain seq x y z
N MET A 1 16.45 15.10 -10.62
CA MET A 1 15.23 14.87 -9.80
C MET A 1 14.77 16.23 -9.32
N ILE A 2 13.48 16.56 -9.49
CA ILE A 2 12.88 17.80 -8.97
C ILE A 2 11.97 17.37 -7.81
N PRO A 3 12.32 17.67 -6.54
CA PRO A 3 11.47 17.33 -5.42
C PRO A 3 10.26 18.27 -5.38
N ILE A 4 9.08 17.69 -5.10
CA ILE A 4 7.83 18.44 -4.96
C ILE A 4 7.25 18.08 -3.59
N SER A 5 6.94 19.10 -2.79
CA SER A 5 6.28 18.90 -1.50
C SER A 5 4.83 18.47 -1.73
N GLY A 6 4.40 17.42 -1.03
CA GLY A 6 3.06 16.88 -1.16
C GLY A 6 2.79 15.74 -0.18
N ASP A 7 1.52 15.36 -0.07
CA ASP A 7 1.05 14.21 0.68
C ASP A 7 0.03 13.42 -0.17
N VAL A 8 0.21 12.10 -0.24
CA VAL A 8 -0.68 11.23 -1.01
C VAL A 8 -2.08 11.17 -0.39
N SER A 9 -2.23 11.43 0.90
CA SER A 9 -3.54 11.51 1.57
C SER A 9 -4.42 12.65 1.05
N ASP A 10 -3.80 13.65 0.42
CA ASP A 10 -4.46 14.90 0.09
C ASP A 10 -4.88 14.98 -1.38
N VAL A 11 -5.93 15.76 -1.63
CA VAL A 11 -6.36 16.12 -2.98
C VAL A 11 -5.21 16.81 -3.72
N ASN A 12 -5.01 16.46 -4.99
CA ASN A 12 -3.88 16.91 -5.80
C ASN A 12 -2.52 16.59 -5.17
N LEU A 13 -2.44 15.53 -4.36
CA LEU A 13 -1.21 15.08 -3.71
C LEU A 13 -0.65 16.16 -2.77
N GLY A 14 -1.50 17.01 -2.19
CA GLY A 14 -1.09 18.12 -1.32
C GLY A 14 -0.42 19.30 -2.04
N ILE A 15 -0.32 19.26 -3.37
CA ILE A 15 0.28 20.33 -4.17
C ILE A 15 -0.72 21.50 -4.23
N THR A 16 -0.28 22.68 -3.81
CA THR A 16 -1.13 23.89 -3.80
C THR A 16 -0.97 24.75 -5.05
N ASP A 17 0.18 24.65 -5.73
CA ASP A 17 0.49 25.41 -6.93
C ASP A 17 -0.25 24.83 -8.15
N LYS A 18 -1.20 25.59 -8.69
CA LYS A 18 -2.04 25.18 -9.82
C LYS A 18 -1.29 25.17 -11.15
N GLU A 19 -0.31 26.07 -11.32
CA GLU A 19 0.50 26.12 -12.55
C GLU A 19 1.38 24.89 -12.63
N LEU A 20 2.06 24.56 -11.53
CA LEU A 20 2.86 23.34 -11.40
C LEU A 20 2.02 22.08 -11.65
N ILE A 21 0.82 21.98 -11.06
CA ILE A 21 -0.08 20.85 -11.31
C ILE A 21 -0.42 20.71 -12.79
N ASN A 22 -0.70 21.83 -13.48
CA ASN A 22 -1.07 21.80 -14.89
C ASN A 22 0.11 21.41 -15.78
N GLU A 23 1.31 21.91 -15.48
CA GLU A 23 2.56 21.52 -16.13
C GLU A 23 2.80 20.01 -15.97
N MET A 24 2.76 19.50 -14.74
CA MET A 24 2.90 18.07 -14.44
C MET A 24 1.88 17.23 -15.21
N CYS A 25 0.61 17.62 -15.19
CA CYS A 25 -0.44 16.94 -15.96
C CYS A 25 -0.18 16.96 -17.49
N GLY A 26 0.56 17.95 -17.99
CA GLY A 26 0.91 18.08 -19.41
C GLY A 26 2.18 17.32 -19.81
N GLU A 27 3.00 16.88 -18.86
CA GLU A 27 4.33 16.31 -19.12
C GLU A 27 4.51 14.87 -18.66
N ILE A 28 3.77 14.41 -17.64
CA ILE A 28 3.95 13.08 -17.07
C ILE A 28 3.47 11.98 -18.03
N ASP A 29 4.41 11.12 -18.45
CA ASP A 29 4.13 9.88 -19.20
C ASP A 29 3.85 8.67 -18.30
N PHE A 30 4.52 8.58 -17.14
CA PHE A 30 4.47 7.42 -16.26
C PHE A 30 4.34 7.85 -14.80
N ILE A 31 3.49 7.15 -14.04
CA ILE A 31 3.38 7.35 -12.60
C ILE A 31 3.71 6.05 -11.88
N ILE A 32 4.58 6.12 -10.87
CA ILE A 32 4.87 5.02 -9.95
C ILE A 32 4.37 5.43 -8.56
N ASN A 33 3.29 4.82 -8.11
CA ASN A 33 2.76 4.99 -6.77
C ASN A 33 3.32 3.92 -5.82
N SER A 34 4.40 4.26 -5.13
CA SER A 34 5.02 3.44 -4.08
C SER A 34 4.81 4.02 -2.67
N ALA A 35 4.05 5.11 -2.51
CA ALA A 35 3.80 5.73 -1.22
C ALA A 35 2.87 4.85 -0.38
N ALA A 36 3.27 4.58 0.87
CA ALA A 36 2.49 3.82 1.84
C ALA A 36 3.04 4.05 3.25
N THR A 37 2.16 3.98 4.26
CA THR A 37 2.63 3.60 5.61
C THR A 37 2.80 2.09 5.65
N THR A 38 3.94 1.61 6.13
CA THR A 38 4.31 0.18 6.18
C THR A 38 4.27 -0.39 7.59
N ARG A 39 3.69 0.34 8.54
CA ARG A 39 3.53 -0.10 9.93
C ARG A 39 2.28 -0.97 10.05
N PHE A 40 2.46 -2.20 10.54
CA PHE A 40 1.37 -3.17 10.74
C PHE A 40 0.32 -2.70 11.77
N ASP A 41 0.71 -1.80 12.66
CA ASP A 41 -0.11 -1.21 13.73
C ASP A 41 -0.30 0.31 13.56
N GLU A 42 -0.32 0.83 12.32
CA GLU A 42 -0.54 2.27 12.15
C GLU A 42 -1.92 2.71 12.62
N ARG A 43 -2.02 3.97 13.06
CA ARG A 43 -3.28 4.62 13.41
C ARG A 43 -4.27 4.46 12.25
N TYR A 44 -5.47 3.95 12.53
CA TYR A 44 -6.37 3.47 11.48
C TYR A 44 -6.79 4.54 10.47
N ASP A 45 -7.04 5.77 10.95
CA ASP A 45 -7.31 6.94 10.09
C ASP A 45 -6.14 7.22 9.14
N VAL A 46 -4.91 7.27 9.66
CA VAL A 46 -3.70 7.52 8.86
C VAL A 46 -3.48 6.42 7.84
N ALA A 47 -3.66 5.16 8.24
CA ALA A 47 -3.51 4.01 7.35
C ALA A 47 -4.55 4.05 6.21
N MET A 48 -5.80 4.40 6.52
CA MET A 48 -6.85 4.55 5.50
C MET A 48 -6.54 5.71 4.56
N ASP A 49 -6.19 6.88 5.08
CA ASP A 49 -5.88 8.06 4.27
C ASP A 49 -4.73 7.80 3.30
N ILE A 50 -3.66 7.16 3.76
CA ILE A 50 -2.46 6.91 2.94
C ILE A 50 -2.62 5.67 2.04
N ASN A 51 -2.95 4.51 2.60
CA ASN A 51 -2.88 3.25 1.86
C ASN A 51 -4.16 2.94 1.08
N ALA A 52 -5.33 3.37 1.57
CA ALA A 52 -6.62 3.10 0.93
C ALA A 52 -7.05 4.25 -0.01
N PHE A 53 -6.98 5.50 0.45
CA PHE A 53 -7.41 6.67 -0.33
C PHE A 53 -6.26 7.36 -1.08
N GLY A 54 -5.02 7.23 -0.62
CA GLY A 54 -3.86 7.72 -1.37
C GLY A 54 -3.77 7.21 -2.80
N PRO A 55 -3.96 5.90 -3.07
CA PRO A 55 -4.03 5.39 -4.43
C PRO A 55 -5.16 6.03 -5.26
N LEU A 56 -6.29 6.35 -4.64
CA LEU A 56 -7.41 7.03 -5.31
C LEU A 56 -7.04 8.49 -5.65
N ASN A 57 -6.35 9.20 -4.76
CA ASN A 57 -5.84 10.55 -5.05
C ASN A 57 -4.84 10.53 -6.21
N VAL A 58 -3.93 9.56 -6.23
CA VAL A 58 -2.99 9.37 -7.35
C VAL A 58 -3.74 9.03 -8.63
N LEU A 59 -4.74 8.15 -8.58
CA LEU A 59 -5.57 7.83 -9.75
C LEU A 59 -6.31 9.06 -10.28
N ASN A 60 -6.86 9.89 -9.40
CA ASN A 60 -7.54 11.14 -9.79
C ASN A 60 -6.58 12.15 -10.42
N PHE A 61 -5.36 12.25 -9.92
CA PHE A 61 -4.29 13.04 -10.54
C PHE A 61 -3.90 12.48 -11.92
N ALA A 62 -3.69 11.16 -11.99
CA ALA A 62 -3.35 10.41 -13.20
C ALA A 62 -4.40 10.63 -14.31
N LYS A 63 -5.70 10.65 -13.97
CA LYS A 63 -6.80 10.94 -14.91
C LYS A 63 -6.77 12.33 -15.54
N ARG A 64 -6.00 13.25 -14.99
CA ARG A 64 -5.80 14.60 -15.54
C ARG A 64 -4.55 14.69 -16.40
N CYS A 65 -3.65 13.71 -16.32
CA CYS A 65 -2.42 13.68 -17.09
C CYS A 65 -2.73 13.29 -18.55
N SER A 66 -2.49 14.20 -19.49
CA SER A 66 -2.90 14.03 -20.89
C SER A 66 -1.99 13.10 -21.69
N LYS A 67 -0.73 12.95 -21.25
CA LYS A 67 0.27 12.07 -21.86
C LYS A 67 0.47 10.75 -21.12
N LEU A 68 -0.33 10.51 -20.06
CA LEU A 68 -0.13 9.34 -19.22
C LEU A 68 -0.32 8.06 -20.03
N LYS A 69 0.72 7.24 -20.04
CA LYS A 69 0.75 5.91 -20.65
C LYS A 69 0.40 4.84 -19.63
N LEU A 70 0.87 5.00 -18.40
CA LEU A 70 0.81 3.93 -17.40
C LEU A 70 0.89 4.47 -15.96
N LEU A 71 0.08 3.88 -15.09
CA LEU A 71 0.18 4.02 -13.63
C LEU A 71 0.56 2.67 -13.03
N LEU A 72 1.75 2.57 -12.43
CA LEU A 72 2.12 1.41 -11.60
C LEU A 72 1.81 1.72 -10.14
N HIS A 73 1.08 0.82 -9.47
CA HIS A 73 0.85 0.84 -8.03
C HIS A 73 1.56 -0.32 -7.35
N VAL A 74 2.37 -0.04 -6.34
CA VAL A 74 2.97 -1.06 -5.49
C VAL A 74 1.96 -1.41 -4.39
N SER A 75 1.31 -2.55 -4.51
CA SER A 75 0.45 -3.18 -3.50
C SER A 75 1.30 -4.07 -2.58
N THR A 76 0.75 -5.16 -2.06
CA THR A 76 1.46 -6.13 -1.22
C THR A 76 0.94 -7.54 -1.46
N GLY A 77 1.84 -8.53 -1.49
CA GLY A 77 1.51 -9.96 -1.54
C GLY A 77 1.10 -10.53 -0.17
N THR A 78 1.07 -9.71 0.89
CA THR A 78 0.74 -10.16 2.25
C THR A 78 -0.76 -10.36 2.42
N ARG A 79 -1.24 -11.59 2.18
CA ARG A 79 -2.58 -12.05 2.57
C ARG A 79 -2.46 -13.46 3.16
N LEU A 80 -3.34 -13.81 4.09
CA LEU A 80 -3.54 -15.21 4.51
C LEU A 80 -4.15 -16.00 3.34
N GLY A 81 -3.39 -16.96 2.80
CA GLY A 81 -3.83 -17.86 1.73
C GLY A 81 -3.20 -17.57 0.37
N VAL A 82 -3.70 -18.25 -0.67
CA VAL A 82 -3.23 -18.05 -2.06
C VAL A 82 -3.80 -16.73 -2.58
N LEU A 83 -2.91 -15.86 -3.06
CA LEU A 83 -3.29 -14.63 -3.75
C LEU A 83 -3.21 -14.88 -5.26
N GLU A 84 -4.36 -14.87 -5.93
CA GLU A 84 -4.40 -14.98 -7.39
C GLU A 84 -4.01 -13.65 -8.06
N GLU A 85 -3.48 -13.70 -9.28
CA GLU A 85 -3.25 -12.53 -10.14
C GLU A 85 -4.56 -11.95 -10.70
N ALA A 86 -5.53 -11.74 -9.80
CA ALA A 86 -6.85 -11.19 -10.07
C ALA A 86 -7.09 -9.97 -9.18
N ALA A 87 -7.86 -9.02 -9.70
CA ALA A 87 -8.18 -7.80 -8.98
C ALA A 87 -9.01 -8.14 -7.74
N ILE A 88 -8.73 -7.48 -6.62
CA ILE A 88 -9.58 -7.63 -5.44
C ILE A 88 -10.90 -6.90 -5.68
N GLU A 89 -12.00 -7.64 -5.73
CA GLU A 89 -13.33 -7.07 -5.94
C GLU A 89 -13.76 -6.17 -4.77
N MET A 90 -14.49 -5.12 -5.10
CA MET A 90 -15.03 -4.18 -4.11
C MET A 90 -15.90 -4.92 -3.08
N GLY A 91 -15.60 -4.74 -1.80
CA GLY A 91 -16.34 -5.34 -0.70
C GLY A 91 -15.96 -6.79 -0.36
N THR A 92 -14.92 -7.33 -0.99
CA THR A 92 -14.38 -8.65 -0.66
C THR A 92 -13.89 -8.70 0.79
N THR A 93 -14.15 -9.81 1.47
CA THR A 93 -13.51 -10.19 2.75
C THR A 93 -12.72 -11.49 2.56
N ILE A 94 -11.86 -11.83 3.52
CA ILE A 94 -11.09 -13.09 3.47
C ILE A 94 -11.97 -14.26 3.94
N GLU A 95 -11.78 -15.44 3.36
CA GLU A 95 -12.46 -16.66 3.82
C GLU A 95 -12.23 -16.88 5.32
N GLY A 96 -13.32 -17.11 6.06
CA GLY A 96 -13.29 -17.22 7.53
C GLY A 96 -13.36 -15.88 8.28
N ALA A 97 -13.49 -14.74 7.57
CA ALA A 97 -13.77 -13.45 8.19
C ALA A 97 -15.10 -13.45 8.96
N LYS A 98 -15.19 -12.59 9.97
CA LYS A 98 -16.44 -12.38 10.72
C LYS A 98 -17.45 -11.54 9.92
N ALA A 99 -16.94 -10.66 9.06
CA ALA A 99 -17.73 -9.84 8.16
C ALA A 99 -18.09 -10.61 6.88
N SER A 100 -19.35 -10.49 6.46
CA SER A 100 -19.83 -11.02 5.18
C SER A 100 -19.42 -10.16 3.98
N CYS A 101 -19.20 -8.87 4.19
CA CYS A 101 -18.73 -7.93 3.19
C CYS A 101 -18.00 -6.75 3.85
N LEU A 102 -17.14 -6.10 3.06
CA LEU A 102 -16.41 -4.90 3.45
C LEU A 102 -17.10 -3.63 2.92
N ASP A 103 -17.69 -2.85 3.83
CA ASP A 103 -18.23 -1.52 3.51
C ASP A 103 -17.21 -0.43 3.85
N ILE A 104 -16.46 0.03 2.85
CA ILE A 104 -15.43 1.07 3.01
C ILE A 104 -16.02 2.39 3.53
N GLU A 105 -17.23 2.76 3.08
CA GLU A 105 -17.88 4.00 3.55
C GLU A 105 -18.28 3.88 5.02
N GLY A 106 -18.78 2.71 5.42
CA GLY A 106 -19.04 2.35 6.81
C GLY A 106 -17.79 2.42 7.69
N GLU A 107 -16.65 1.91 7.21
CA GLU A 107 -15.37 2.01 7.93
C GLU A 107 -14.93 3.46 8.15
N MET A 108 -15.10 4.33 7.15
CA MET A 108 -14.77 5.75 7.28
C MET A 108 -15.67 6.47 8.29
N LYS A 109 -16.98 6.17 8.29
CA LYS A 109 -17.90 6.71 9.31
C LYS A 109 -17.50 6.27 10.72
N LEU A 110 -17.14 5.00 10.87
CA LEU A 110 -16.69 4.43 12.15
C LEU A 110 -15.41 5.12 12.65
N ILE A 111 -14.45 5.42 11.79
CA ILE A 111 -13.23 6.17 12.15
C ILE A 111 -13.59 7.57 12.63
N GLU A 112 -14.45 8.28 11.90
CA GLU A 112 -14.84 9.65 12.23
C GLU A 112 -15.65 9.72 13.53
N GLU A 113 -16.51 8.75 13.79
CA GLU A 113 -17.23 8.62 15.06
C GLU A 113 -16.28 8.34 16.22
N ALA A 114 -15.31 7.42 16.05
CA ALA A 114 -14.30 7.14 17.07
C ALA A 114 -13.47 8.39 17.40
N LYS A 115 -13.01 9.13 16.39
CA LYS A 115 -12.28 10.40 16.57
C LYS A 115 -13.12 11.41 17.35
N LYS A 116 -14.39 11.60 16.98
CA LYS A 116 -15.31 12.52 17.69
C LYS A 116 -15.50 12.14 19.16
N GLN A 117 -15.66 10.85 19.46
CA GLN A 117 -15.81 10.36 20.83
C GLN A 117 -14.55 10.61 21.66
N LEU A 118 -13.37 10.31 21.11
CA LEU A 118 -12.08 10.53 21.78
C LEU A 118 -11.85 12.03 22.05
N HIS A 119 -12.15 12.90 21.09
CA HIS A 119 -12.08 14.34 21.31
C HIS A 119 -13.06 14.84 22.37
N ALA A 120 -14.30 14.33 22.39
CA ALA A 120 -15.29 14.69 23.41
C ALA A 120 -14.85 14.25 24.83
N GLN A 121 -14.10 13.16 24.93
CA GLN A 121 -13.51 12.68 26.19
C GLN A 121 -12.24 13.44 26.61
N ASN A 122 -11.72 14.34 25.77
CA ASN A 122 -10.46 15.07 25.99
C ASN A 122 -9.27 14.16 26.35
N VAL A 123 -9.19 12.98 25.71
CA VAL A 123 -8.07 12.06 25.90
C VAL A 123 -6.75 12.70 25.44
N ASN A 124 -5.64 12.24 26.01
CA ASN A 124 -4.32 12.71 25.59
C ASN A 124 -3.92 12.10 24.23
N GLN A 125 -2.87 12.64 23.61
CA GLN A 125 -2.41 12.22 22.27
C GLN A 125 -1.95 10.74 22.20
N ASN A 126 -1.39 10.20 23.28
CA ASN A 126 -0.94 8.81 23.32
C ASN A 126 -2.13 7.85 23.35
N GLU A 127 -3.14 8.16 24.16
CA GLU A 127 -4.37 7.39 24.26
C GLU A 127 -5.21 7.47 22.97
N PHE A 128 -5.29 8.66 22.36
CA PHE A 128 -5.88 8.86 21.04
C PHE A 128 -5.22 7.96 19.99
N THR A 129 -3.88 7.99 19.94
CA THR A 129 -3.10 7.20 18.99
C THR A 129 -3.27 5.71 19.25
N SER A 130 -3.14 5.24 20.49
CA SER A 130 -3.28 3.82 20.84
C SER A 130 -4.66 3.30 20.48
N THR A 131 -5.73 4.02 20.83
CA THR A 131 -7.10 3.58 20.59
C THR A 131 -7.39 3.40 19.10
N LEU A 132 -6.91 4.33 18.26
CA LEU A 132 -7.09 4.22 16.81
C LEU A 132 -6.19 3.16 16.17
N ARG A 133 -5.03 2.82 16.77
CA ARG A 133 -4.25 1.64 16.34
C ARG A 133 -4.98 0.34 16.66
N ASP A 134 -5.47 0.22 17.89
CA ASP A 134 -6.24 -0.93 18.35
C ASP A 134 -7.49 -1.13 17.48
N LEU A 135 -8.16 -0.04 17.12
CA LEU A 135 -9.29 -0.06 16.19
C LEU A 135 -8.90 -0.64 14.83
N GLY A 136 -7.79 -0.17 14.24
CA GLY A 136 -7.31 -0.68 12.95
C GLY A 136 -7.01 -2.19 12.98
N ILE A 137 -6.41 -2.68 14.06
CA ILE A 137 -6.13 -4.12 14.24
C ILE A 137 -7.44 -4.89 14.39
N GLN A 138 -8.40 -4.37 15.16
CA GLN A 138 -9.71 -5.00 15.33
C GLN A 138 -10.47 -5.09 14.01
N ARG A 139 -10.46 -4.03 13.20
CA ARG A 139 -11.14 -3.99 11.89
C ARG A 139 -10.47 -4.91 10.87
N ALA A 140 -9.14 -4.93 10.80
CA ALA A 140 -8.41 -5.87 9.95
C ALA A 140 -8.81 -7.32 10.26
N ASN A 141 -8.76 -7.71 11.54
CA ASN A 141 -9.15 -9.05 11.98
C ASN A 141 -10.64 -9.36 11.74
N PHE A 142 -11.52 -8.37 11.89
CA PHE A 142 -12.95 -8.53 11.63
C PHE A 142 -13.23 -8.92 10.17
N HIS A 143 -12.46 -8.35 9.25
CA HIS A 143 -12.54 -8.61 7.81
C HIS A 143 -11.59 -9.73 7.32
N GLY A 144 -10.82 -10.33 8.24
CA GLY A 144 -9.98 -11.51 8.02
C GLY A 144 -8.53 -11.23 7.62
N TRP A 145 -8.10 -9.96 7.63
CA TRP A 145 -6.70 -9.58 7.40
C TRP A 145 -5.89 -9.64 8.70
N PRO A 146 -4.59 -10.00 8.61
CA PRO A 146 -3.74 -10.19 9.80
C PRO A 146 -3.40 -8.87 10.51
N ASP A 147 -3.34 -7.77 9.77
CA ASP A 147 -2.91 -6.48 10.28
C ASP A 147 -3.51 -5.31 9.47
N THR A 148 -3.38 -4.10 10.02
CA THR A 148 -3.94 -2.87 9.44
C THR A 148 -3.28 -2.50 8.12
N TYR A 149 -2.01 -2.83 7.92
CA TYR A 149 -1.29 -2.53 6.69
C TYR A 149 -1.83 -3.37 5.52
N SER A 150 -1.81 -4.70 5.64
CA SER A 150 -2.31 -5.59 4.58
C SER A 150 -3.77 -5.30 4.25
N TYR A 151 -4.57 -5.01 5.27
CA TYR A 151 -5.98 -4.65 5.12
C TYR A 151 -6.18 -3.35 4.32
N THR A 152 -5.50 -2.27 4.71
CA THR A 152 -5.64 -0.97 4.02
C THR A 152 -5.03 -0.97 2.62
N LYS A 153 -3.98 -1.77 2.37
CA LYS A 153 -3.44 -2.01 1.02
C LYS A 153 -4.44 -2.73 0.11
N ALA A 154 -5.16 -3.72 0.63
CA ALA A 154 -6.22 -4.40 -0.12
C ALA A 154 -7.37 -3.43 -0.48
N ILE A 155 -7.77 -2.56 0.45
CA ILE A 155 -8.76 -1.50 0.16
C ILE A 155 -8.26 -0.54 -0.93
N GLY A 156 -6.99 -0.15 -0.89
CA GLY A 156 -6.39 0.67 -1.95
C GLY A 156 -6.47 0.01 -3.32
N GLU A 157 -6.29 -1.31 -3.38
CA GLU A 157 -6.46 -2.09 -4.60
C GLU A 157 -7.91 -2.11 -5.10
N MET A 158 -8.86 -2.35 -4.21
CA MET A 158 -10.30 -2.31 -4.51
C MET A 158 -10.71 -0.95 -5.07
N ASN A 159 -10.21 0.13 -4.45
CA ASN A 159 -10.45 1.50 -4.92
C ASN A 159 -9.89 1.73 -6.33
N LEU A 160 -8.65 1.30 -6.60
CA LEU A 160 -8.07 1.42 -7.95
C LEU A 160 -8.89 0.66 -8.98
N GLY A 161 -9.22 -0.61 -8.72
CA GLY A 161 -10.01 -1.44 -9.63
C GLY A 161 -11.40 -0.84 -9.90
N TYR A 162 -12.11 -0.44 -8.86
CA TYR A 162 -13.47 0.10 -8.97
C TYR A 162 -13.53 1.47 -9.65
N PHE A 163 -12.64 2.39 -9.27
CA PHE A 163 -12.69 3.76 -9.77
C PHE A 163 -12.00 3.94 -11.12
N ASN A 164 -11.18 2.99 -11.61
CA ASN A 164 -10.54 3.12 -12.93
C ASN A 164 -11.53 3.06 -14.11
N ASN A 165 -12.74 2.53 -13.89
CA ASN A 165 -13.75 2.29 -14.92
C ASN A 165 -14.17 3.51 -15.78
N SER A 166 -13.93 4.75 -15.33
CA SER A 166 -14.42 5.95 -16.04
C SER A 166 -13.53 6.51 -17.14
N LYS A 167 -12.20 6.30 -17.07
CA LYS A 167 -11.25 6.74 -18.11
C LYS A 167 -10.33 5.61 -18.62
N ASN A 168 -10.42 4.43 -18.00
CA ASN A 168 -9.64 3.24 -18.31
C ASN A 168 -8.14 3.54 -18.45
N ILE A 169 -7.53 4.08 -17.40
CA ILE A 169 -6.07 4.22 -17.34
C ILE A 169 -5.47 2.82 -17.33
N HIS A 170 -4.36 2.63 -18.06
CA HIS A 170 -3.57 1.41 -17.94
C HIS A 170 -2.90 1.38 -16.56
N ILE A 171 -3.31 0.43 -15.73
CA ILE A 171 -2.80 0.28 -14.37
C ILE A 171 -2.06 -1.05 -14.25
N ILE A 172 -0.85 -1.01 -13.67
CA ILE A 172 -0.16 -2.18 -13.16
C ILE A 172 -0.28 -2.20 -11.64
N ILE A 173 -0.66 -3.34 -11.08
CA ILE A 173 -0.59 -3.60 -9.64
C ILE A 173 0.51 -4.62 -9.40
N LEU A 174 1.59 -4.22 -8.73
CA LEU A 174 2.68 -5.10 -8.33
C LEU A 174 2.51 -5.48 -6.85
N ARG A 175 2.56 -6.77 -6.52
CA ARG A 175 2.35 -7.29 -5.16
C ARG A 175 3.60 -8.01 -4.64
N PRO A 176 4.64 -7.27 -4.25
CA PRO A 176 5.87 -7.87 -3.75
C PRO A 176 5.62 -8.69 -2.47
N SER A 177 6.43 -9.73 -2.26
CA SER A 177 6.53 -10.47 -0.99
C SER A 177 7.32 -9.67 0.06
N ILE A 178 7.86 -10.32 1.09
CA ILE A 178 8.61 -9.63 2.13
C ILE A 178 9.91 -9.09 1.53
N ILE A 179 9.99 -7.76 1.41
CA ILE A 179 11.18 -7.11 0.86
C ILE A 179 12.28 -7.10 1.92
N SER A 180 13.46 -7.61 1.57
CA SER A 180 14.67 -7.55 2.40
C SER A 180 15.79 -6.77 1.70
N SER A 181 16.99 -6.84 2.27
CA SER A 181 18.17 -6.14 1.77
C SER A 181 18.44 -6.45 0.29
N THR A 182 19.05 -5.50 -0.39
CA THR A 182 19.37 -5.62 -1.81
C THR A 182 20.37 -6.74 -2.08
N HIS A 183 20.21 -7.40 -3.22
CA HIS A 183 21.12 -8.44 -3.68
C HIS A 183 22.38 -7.83 -4.31
N LYS A 184 22.22 -6.78 -5.13
CA LYS A 184 23.29 -6.16 -5.91
C LYS A 184 23.29 -4.64 -5.87
N ASP A 185 22.17 -3.97 -6.18
CA ASP A 185 22.13 -2.50 -6.32
C ASP A 185 21.40 -1.84 -5.14
N PRO A 186 21.89 -0.75 -4.53
CA PRO A 186 23.12 -0.02 -4.88
C PRO A 186 24.41 -0.73 -4.45
N PHE A 187 24.33 -1.65 -3.50
CA PHE A 187 25.40 -2.61 -3.15
C PHE A 187 24.79 -3.75 -2.31
N PRO A 188 25.37 -4.97 -2.33
CA PRO A 188 24.81 -6.11 -1.61
C PRO A 188 24.61 -5.85 -0.12
N GLY A 189 23.43 -6.20 0.40
CA GLY A 189 23.08 -6.03 1.80
C GLY A 189 22.63 -4.62 2.19
N TRP A 190 22.50 -3.69 1.23
CA TRP A 190 21.95 -2.37 1.54
C TRP A 190 20.48 -2.48 1.97
N MET A 191 20.14 -1.78 3.05
CA MET A 191 18.82 -1.68 3.62
C MET A 191 18.67 -0.34 4.34
N GLU A 192 17.46 0.21 4.33
CA GLU A 192 17.14 1.41 5.10
C GLU A 192 16.32 1.05 6.34
N GLY A 193 16.96 1.19 7.50
CA GLY A 193 16.38 0.80 8.79
C GLY A 193 16.33 -0.72 9.00
N VAL A 194 15.67 -1.14 10.07
CA VAL A 194 15.44 -2.56 10.41
C VAL A 194 13.94 -2.80 10.28
N LYS A 195 13.53 -3.62 9.32
CA LYS A 195 12.12 -3.95 9.07
C LYS A 195 11.83 -5.42 9.39
N THR A 196 10.56 -5.80 9.38
CA THR A 196 10.00 -7.14 9.65
C THR A 196 11.00 -8.29 9.91
N LEU A 197 11.62 -8.86 8.86
CA LEU A 197 12.55 -9.99 9.02
C LEU A 197 13.95 -9.57 9.48
N ASP A 198 14.36 -8.35 9.18
CA ASP A 198 15.62 -7.79 9.61
C ASP A 198 15.69 -7.68 11.14
N ALA A 199 14.55 -7.50 11.80
CA ALA A 199 14.44 -7.52 13.26
C ALA A 199 14.83 -8.89 13.85
N ILE A 200 14.83 -9.95 13.05
CA ILE A 200 15.33 -11.29 13.41
C ILE A 200 16.79 -11.44 12.95
N PHE A 201 17.09 -11.11 11.70
CA PHE A 201 18.42 -11.34 11.11
C PHE A 201 19.51 -10.47 11.74
N VAL A 202 19.23 -9.20 12.06
CA VAL A 202 20.24 -8.29 12.62
C VAL A 202 20.66 -8.70 14.04
N PRO A 203 19.75 -8.99 14.99
CA PRO A 203 20.16 -9.52 16.30
C PRO A 203 20.84 -10.88 16.22
N TYR A 204 20.42 -11.75 15.30
CA TYR A 204 21.07 -13.04 15.07
C TYR A 204 22.51 -12.87 14.58
N ALA A 205 22.73 -12.04 13.55
CA ALA A 205 24.07 -11.73 13.04
C ALA A 205 24.97 -11.08 14.10
N LYS A 206 24.39 -10.24 14.98
CA LYS A 206 25.07 -9.63 16.12
C LYS A 206 25.26 -10.57 17.32
N ARG A 207 24.84 -11.85 17.23
CA ARG A 207 24.85 -12.84 18.31
C ARG A 207 24.13 -12.39 19.59
N LYS A 208 23.14 -11.50 19.43
CA LYS A 208 22.22 -11.08 20.50
C LYS A 208 20.97 -11.95 20.56
N LEU A 209 20.68 -12.66 19.48
CA LEU A 209 19.62 -13.66 19.39
C LEU A 209 20.26 -14.98 18.98
N ASN A 210 20.13 -16.00 19.83
CA ASN A 210 20.78 -17.30 19.59
C ASN A 210 19.83 -18.34 18.98
N ILE A 211 18.53 -18.19 19.17
CA ILE A 211 17.51 -19.16 18.75
C ILE A 211 16.30 -18.38 18.23
N VAL A 212 15.76 -18.82 17.09
CA VAL A 212 14.48 -18.40 16.56
C VAL A 212 13.59 -19.64 16.52
N LEU A 213 12.41 -19.57 17.13
CA LEU A 213 11.42 -20.63 17.05
C LEU A 213 10.58 -20.41 15.80
N CYS A 214 10.73 -21.29 14.81
CA CYS A 214 9.90 -21.33 13.63
C CYS A 214 9.53 -22.78 13.30
N ASP A 215 8.37 -22.97 12.67
CA ASP A 215 8.06 -24.25 12.04
C ASP A 215 8.93 -24.38 10.77
N PRO A 216 9.80 -25.41 10.68
CA PRO A 216 10.69 -25.57 9.53
C PRO A 216 9.95 -25.88 8.21
N ASN A 217 8.66 -26.19 8.28
CA ASN A 217 7.83 -26.44 7.09
C ASN A 217 7.17 -25.18 6.54
N VAL A 218 7.27 -24.04 7.24
CA VAL A 218 6.73 -22.77 6.76
C VAL A 218 7.62 -22.22 5.65
N ILE A 219 7.01 -21.92 4.51
CA ILE A 219 7.68 -21.24 3.40
C ILE A 219 7.83 -19.76 3.78
N LEU A 220 9.08 -19.29 3.80
CA LEU A 220 9.39 -17.88 3.99
C LEU A 220 9.72 -17.25 2.63
N ASP A 221 8.78 -16.50 2.09
CA ASP A 221 8.94 -15.79 0.82
C ASP A 221 9.57 -14.40 1.06
N VAL A 222 10.79 -14.22 0.56
CA VAL A 222 11.59 -13.01 0.70
C VAL A 222 12.16 -12.61 -0.65
N ILE A 223 11.98 -11.34 -1.03
CA ILE A 223 12.50 -10.79 -2.27
C ILE A 223 13.48 -9.63 -1.99
N PRO A 224 14.65 -9.58 -2.66
CA PRO A 224 15.55 -8.44 -2.55
C PRO A 224 14.94 -7.15 -3.13
N GLY A 225 15.13 -6.01 -2.46
CA GLY A 225 14.53 -4.74 -2.89
C GLY A 225 14.91 -4.28 -4.30
N ASP A 226 16.13 -4.55 -4.76
CA ASP A 226 16.58 -4.27 -6.12
C ASP A 226 15.92 -5.16 -7.17
N MET A 227 15.58 -6.40 -6.81
CA MET A 227 14.77 -7.25 -7.70
C MET A 227 13.35 -6.72 -7.84
N VAL A 228 12.73 -6.21 -6.76
CA VAL A 228 11.41 -5.56 -6.85
C VAL A 228 11.44 -4.37 -7.80
N VAL A 229 12.44 -3.49 -7.68
CA VAL A 229 12.61 -2.33 -8.58
C VAL A 229 12.81 -2.78 -10.02
N ASN A 230 13.64 -3.80 -10.27
CA ASN A 230 13.84 -4.34 -11.61
C ASN A 230 12.54 -4.94 -12.19
N SER A 231 11.76 -5.65 -11.38
CA SER A 231 10.44 -6.17 -11.79
C SER A 231 9.46 -5.05 -12.11
N MET A 232 9.44 -3.96 -11.32
CA MET A 232 8.62 -2.77 -11.63
C MET A 232 8.96 -2.21 -13.01
N LEU A 233 10.25 -1.98 -13.27
CA LEU A 233 10.71 -1.41 -14.54
C LEU A 233 10.45 -2.36 -15.72
N ALA A 234 10.69 -3.66 -15.54
CA ALA A 234 10.43 -4.67 -16.55
C ALA A 234 8.93 -4.78 -16.88
N ALA A 235 8.06 -4.80 -15.87
CA ALA A 235 6.62 -4.83 -16.04
C ALA A 235 6.13 -3.57 -16.79
N MET A 236 6.60 -2.39 -16.39
CA MET A 236 6.27 -1.14 -17.09
C MET A 236 6.74 -1.15 -18.55
N ALA A 237 7.94 -1.65 -18.83
CA ALA A 237 8.47 -1.71 -20.19
C ALA A 237 7.71 -2.71 -21.07
N ALA A 238 7.31 -3.86 -20.51
CA ALA A 238 6.52 -4.87 -21.21
C ALA A 238 5.09 -4.39 -21.50
N ASP A 239 4.43 -3.79 -20.51
CA ASP A 239 3.05 -3.33 -20.65
C ASP A 239 2.92 -2.05 -21.48
N ALA A 240 3.91 -1.15 -21.45
CA ALA A 240 3.89 0.06 -22.29
C ALA A 240 3.89 -0.25 -23.80
N GLN A 241 4.24 -1.48 -24.20
CA GLN A 241 4.18 -1.94 -25.59
C GLN A 241 2.82 -2.57 -25.96
N ASN A 242 1.97 -2.86 -24.96
CA ASN A 242 0.65 -3.45 -25.17
C ASN A 242 -0.39 -2.32 -25.29
N GLU A 243 -0.99 -2.16 -26.47
CA GLU A 243 -2.00 -1.10 -26.76
C GLU A 243 -3.36 -1.29 -26.05
N CYS A 244 -3.48 -2.26 -25.13
CA CYS A 244 -4.73 -2.55 -24.45
C CYS A 244 -4.75 -1.85 -23.09
N ASN A 245 -5.63 -0.85 -22.92
CA ASN A 245 -5.96 -0.25 -21.63
C ASN A 245 -6.53 -1.31 -20.68
N LYS A 246 -5.63 -1.98 -19.95
CA LYS A 246 -5.91 -3.15 -19.13
C LYS A 246 -5.38 -2.92 -17.71
N LEU A 247 -6.02 -3.57 -16.74
CA LEU A 247 -5.45 -3.79 -15.42
C LEU A 247 -4.58 -5.04 -15.47
N SER A 248 -3.28 -4.88 -15.24
CA SER A 248 -2.31 -5.98 -15.15
C SER A 248 -1.87 -6.16 -13.70
N ILE A 249 -1.76 -7.41 -13.26
CA ILE A 249 -1.38 -7.75 -11.88
C ILE A 249 -0.18 -8.67 -11.95
N TYR A 250 0.87 -8.30 -11.22
CA TYR A 250 2.12 -9.06 -11.11
C TYR A 250 2.44 -9.30 -9.63
N HIS A 251 2.99 -10.47 -9.31
CA HIS A 251 3.56 -10.77 -7.99
C HIS A 251 5.05 -10.41 -7.94
#